data_AF-A0A1W9LN28-F1
#
_entry.id   AF-A0A1W9LN28-F1
#
_cell.length_a   1.000
_cell.length_b   1.000
_cell.length_c   1.000
_cell.angle_alpha   90.00
_cell.angle_beta   90.00
_cell.angle_gamma   90.00
#
_symmetry.space_group_name_H-M   'P 1'
#
loop_
_entity.id
_entity.type
_entity.pdbx_description
1 polymer ?
#
loop_
_entity_poly.entity_id
_entity_poly.type
_entity_poly.pdbx_seq_one_letter_code
_entity_poly.pdbx_strand_id
1 'polypeptide(L)'
;MILSDVHGLKIAEMDRNKQNALCCGGGGGNLFTDVLPSGDESPARSRVHEAKATGATIIAVSCPLCAIMLEDTVKTKGLAYDLRIMELSEIINARMM
;
A
#
# COMPACT_ATOMS: atom_id res chain seq x y z
N MET A 1 -0.14 16.82 -2.88
CA MET A 1 0.08 15.58 -2.11
C MET A 1 1.38 15.76 -1.35
N ILE A 2 1.46 15.46 -0.05
CA ILE A 2 2.65 15.81 0.79
C ILE A 2 3.95 15.23 0.22
N LEU A 3 3.92 14.02 -0.34
CA LEU A 3 5.11 13.38 -0.94
C LEU A 3 5.61 14.05 -2.23
N SER A 4 4.80 14.90 -2.87
CA SER A 4 5.24 15.63 -4.07
C SER A 4 6.32 16.65 -3.78
N ASP A 5 6.42 17.13 -2.53
CA ASP A 5 7.40 18.13 -2.12
C ASP A 5 8.72 17.49 -1.60
N VAL A 6 8.74 16.16 -1.42
CA VAL A 6 9.91 15.41 -0.98
C VAL A 6 10.83 15.15 -2.17
N HIS A 7 12.03 15.73 -2.12
CA HIS A 7 12.98 15.67 -3.23
C HIS A 7 13.51 14.25 -3.47
N GLY A 8 13.68 13.89 -4.75
CA GLY A 8 14.22 12.59 -5.16
C GLY A 8 13.23 11.42 -5.01
N LEU A 9 11.93 11.69 -4.90
CA LEU A 9 10.87 10.70 -5.08
C LEU A 9 10.24 10.82 -6.47
N LYS A 10 9.97 9.67 -7.09
CA LYS A 10 9.15 9.59 -8.30
C LYS A 10 7.80 9.02 -7.90
N ILE A 11 6.75 9.81 -8.06
CA ILE A 11 5.38 9.40 -7.75
C ILE A 11 4.77 8.70 -8.97
N ALA A 12 4.14 7.56 -8.74
CA ALA A 12 3.32 6.87 -9.72
C ALA A 12 1.92 6.64 -9.13
N GLU A 13 0.91 6.74 -9.98
CA GLU A 13 -0.47 6.48 -9.62
C GLU A 13 -0.86 5.07 -10.04
N MET A 14 -1.59 4.35 -9.18
CA MET A 14 -2.21 3.07 -9.54
C MET A 14 -3.36 3.31 -10.51
N ASP A 15 -3.78 2.26 -11.23
CA ASP A 15 -4.90 2.33 -12.19
C ASP A 15 -6.17 2.90 -11.52
N ARG A 16 -6.54 2.33 -10.37
CA ARG A 16 -7.55 2.89 -9.48
C ARG A 16 -6.94 3.90 -8.51
N ASN A 17 -7.18 5.18 -8.79
CA ASN A 17 -6.73 6.30 -7.99
C ASN A 17 -7.86 7.34 -7.76
N LYS A 18 -7.60 8.30 -6.85
CA LYS A 18 -8.52 9.42 -6.52
C LYS A 18 -9.92 8.91 -6.13
N GLN A 19 -10.99 9.41 -6.75
CA GLN A 19 -12.36 8.96 -6.46
C GLN A 19 -12.62 7.47 -6.77
N ASN A 20 -11.75 6.84 -7.55
CA ASN A 20 -11.86 5.42 -7.92
C ASN A 20 -10.93 4.52 -7.09
N ALA A 21 -10.25 5.06 -6.07
CA ALA A 21 -9.30 4.30 -5.25
C ALA A 21 -9.98 3.15 -4.50
N LEU A 22 -9.29 2.01 -4.40
CA LEU A 22 -9.76 0.83 -3.70
C LEU A 22 -9.16 0.73 -2.27
N CYS A 23 -9.97 0.26 -1.32
CA CYS A 23 -9.58 0.03 0.08
C CYS A 23 -8.57 -1.14 0.24
N CYS A 24 -7.79 -1.14 1.33
CA CYS A 24 -6.94 -2.29 1.71
C CYS A 24 -7.74 -3.48 2.25
N GLY A 25 -9.00 -3.28 2.62
CA GLY A 25 -9.86 -4.31 3.21
C GLY A 25 -9.69 -4.51 4.72
N GLY A 26 -8.87 -3.75 5.44
CA GLY A 26 -8.69 -3.92 6.90
C GLY A 26 -9.74 -3.21 7.78
N GLY A 27 -10.48 -2.25 7.21
CA GLY A 27 -11.46 -1.43 7.94
C GLY A 27 -12.73 -2.19 8.35
N GLY A 28 -13.60 -1.54 9.13
CA GLY A 28 -14.90 -2.12 9.53
C GLY A 28 -14.80 -3.34 10.45
N GLY A 29 -13.65 -3.55 11.11
CA GLY A 29 -13.37 -4.73 11.93
C GLY A 29 -12.85 -5.93 11.13
N ASN A 30 -12.73 -5.82 9.81
CA ASN A 30 -12.38 -6.95 8.94
C ASN A 30 -11.03 -7.59 9.26
N LEU A 31 -10.07 -6.81 9.80
CA LEU A 31 -8.79 -7.36 10.27
C LEU A 31 -8.97 -8.52 11.27
N PHE A 32 -10.08 -8.55 12.03
CA PHE A 32 -10.34 -9.55 13.05
C PHE A 32 -11.50 -10.50 12.71
N THR A 33 -12.37 -10.10 11.78
CA THR A 33 -13.62 -10.81 11.51
C THR A 33 -13.63 -11.53 10.16
N ASP A 34 -12.71 -11.22 9.25
CA ASP A 34 -12.61 -11.82 7.91
C ASP A 34 -13.94 -11.81 7.13
N VAL A 35 -14.74 -10.75 7.30
CA VAL A 35 -16.03 -10.55 6.62
C VAL A 35 -15.90 -10.23 5.12
N LEU A 36 -14.77 -9.66 4.70
CA LEU A 36 -14.44 -9.39 3.31
C LEU A 36 -13.68 -10.58 2.70
N PRO A 37 -13.76 -10.77 1.37
CA PRO A 37 -13.03 -11.85 0.69
C PRO A 37 -11.52 -11.82 0.95
N SER A 38 -10.96 -13.00 1.21
CA SER A 38 -9.51 -13.22 1.37
C SER A 38 -8.91 -13.92 0.14
N GLY A 39 -7.60 -14.10 0.14
CA GLY A 39 -6.89 -14.80 -0.92
C GLY A 39 -6.92 -14.02 -2.24
N ASP A 40 -7.51 -14.62 -3.27
CA ASP A 40 -7.40 -14.11 -4.63
C ASP A 40 -8.30 -12.90 -4.91
N GLU A 41 -9.43 -12.84 -4.22
CA GLU A 41 -10.41 -11.74 -4.26
C GLU A 41 -10.10 -10.63 -3.22
N SER A 42 -8.98 -10.75 -2.50
CA SER A 42 -8.59 -9.78 -1.46
C SER A 42 -8.39 -8.38 -2.04
N PRO A 43 -9.00 -7.33 -1.43
CA PRO A 43 -8.73 -5.95 -1.81
C PRO A 43 -7.24 -5.59 -1.69
N ALA A 44 -6.56 -6.05 -0.63
CA ALA A 44 -5.13 -5.84 -0.44
C ALA A 44 -4.30 -6.44 -1.57
N ARG A 45 -4.63 -7.67 -2.02
CA ARG A 45 -3.97 -8.31 -3.17
C ARG A 45 -4.14 -7.50 -4.44
N SER A 46 -5.35 -7.04 -4.71
CA SER A 46 -5.65 -6.22 -5.87
C SER A 46 -4.82 -4.92 -5.87
N ARG A 47 -4.74 -4.25 -4.71
CA ARG A 47 -3.92 -3.04 -4.53
C ARG A 47 -2.41 -3.30 -4.71
N VAL A 48 -1.88 -4.39 -4.15
CA VAL A 48 -0.46 -4.75 -4.34
C VAL A 48 -0.14 -5.03 -5.80
N HIS A 49 -1.05 -5.68 -6.52
CA HIS A 49 -0.87 -5.94 -7.95
C HIS A 49 -0.87 -4.66 -8.78
N GLU A 50 -1.82 -3.75 -8.53
CA GLU A 50 -1.85 -2.43 -9.16
C GLU A 50 -0.56 -1.66 -8.90
N ALA A 51 -0.10 -1.62 -7.65
CA ALA A 51 1.14 -0.95 -7.28
C ALA A 51 2.34 -1.51 -8.04
N LYS A 52 2.46 -2.85 -8.13
CA LYS A 52 3.53 -3.51 -8.89
C LYS A 52 3.46 -3.17 -10.38
N ALA A 53 2.25 -3.09 -10.96
CA ALA A 53 2.06 -2.73 -12.37
C ALA A 53 2.55 -1.30 -12.69
N THR A 54 2.60 -0.39 -11.70
CA THR A 54 3.20 0.94 -11.87
C THR A 54 4.73 0.95 -11.92
N GLY A 55 5.39 -0.14 -11.51
CA GLY A 55 6.83 -0.21 -11.30
C GLY A 55 7.31 0.48 -10.02
N ALA A 56 6.41 0.84 -9.10
CA ALA A 56 6.78 1.39 -7.81
C ALA A 56 7.47 0.34 -6.93
N THR A 57 8.46 0.79 -6.15
CA THR A 57 9.19 -0.05 -5.17
C THR A 57 8.70 0.20 -3.73
N ILE A 58 7.86 1.20 -3.53
CA ILE A 58 7.30 1.60 -2.24
C ILE A 58 5.80 1.88 -2.42
N ILE A 59 4.96 1.29 -1.58
CA ILE A 59 3.59 1.78 -1.35
C ILE A 59 3.63 2.65 -0.09
N ALA A 60 3.32 3.94 -0.26
CA ALA A 60 3.17 4.85 0.86
C ALA A 60 1.76 4.74 1.46
N VAL A 61 1.67 4.60 2.77
CA VAL A 61 0.41 4.56 3.53
C VAL A 61 0.43 5.58 4.66
N SER A 62 -0.74 5.93 5.17
CA SER A 62 -0.91 6.80 6.34
C SER A 62 -1.91 6.22 7.35
N CYS A 63 -2.19 4.93 7.22
CA CYS A 63 -3.20 4.21 7.98
C CYS A 63 -2.58 2.90 8.45
N PRO A 64 -2.46 2.67 9.76
CA PRO A 64 -1.83 1.46 10.30
C PRO A 64 -2.49 0.16 9.82
N LEU A 65 -3.81 0.16 9.59
CA LEU A 65 -4.50 -1.00 9.03
C LEU A 65 -4.09 -1.26 7.57
N CYS A 66 -3.87 -0.21 6.77
CA CYS A 66 -3.33 -0.37 5.43
C CYS A 66 -1.92 -0.95 5.47
N ALA A 67 -1.07 -0.48 6.40
CA ALA A 67 0.27 -1.05 6.58
C ALA A 67 0.20 -2.55 6.83
N ILE A 68 -0.56 -2.99 7.84
CA ILE A 68 -0.70 -4.41 8.20
C ILE A 68 -1.20 -5.24 7.02
N MET A 69 -2.33 -4.85 6.42
CA MET A 69 -2.98 -5.66 5.37
C MET A 69 -2.13 -5.78 4.11
N LEU A 70 -1.48 -4.68 3.69
CA LEU A 70 -0.66 -4.68 2.48
C LEU A 70 0.69 -5.36 2.73
N GLU A 71 1.26 -5.23 3.91
CA GLU A 71 2.53 -5.87 4.26
C GLU A 71 2.38 -7.39 4.36
N ASP A 72 1.29 -7.87 4.98
CA ASP A 72 0.94 -9.30 4.97
C ASP A 72 0.78 -9.83 3.54
N THR A 73 0.07 -9.09 2.68
CA THR A 73 -0.11 -9.45 1.27
C THR A 73 1.22 -9.52 0.51
N VAL A 74 2.11 -8.53 0.70
CA VAL A 74 3.43 -8.51 0.07
C VAL A 74 4.27 -9.71 0.52
N LYS A 75 4.26 -10.03 1.81
CA LYS A 75 4.99 -11.18 2.38
C LYS A 75 4.46 -12.51 1.84
N THR A 76 3.15 -12.72 1.91
CA THR A 76 2.50 -13.97 1.47
C THR A 76 2.61 -14.21 -0.04
N LYS A 77 2.74 -13.16 -0.85
CA LYS A 77 2.99 -13.26 -2.29
C LYS A 77 4.48 -13.33 -2.66
N GLY A 78 5.40 -13.34 -1.68
CA GLY A 78 6.84 -13.42 -1.93
C GLY A 78 7.41 -12.17 -2.60
N LEU A 79 6.77 -11.01 -2.40
CA LEU A 79 7.14 -9.73 -3.03
C LEU A 79 7.95 -8.80 -2.12
N ALA A 80 8.33 -9.27 -0.93
CA ALA A 80 8.97 -8.45 0.11
C ALA A 80 10.30 -7.80 -0.32
N TYR A 81 11.00 -8.39 -1.31
CA TYR A 81 12.22 -7.81 -1.87
C TYR A 81 11.96 -6.80 -3.00
N ASP A 82 10.79 -6.86 -3.65
CA ASP A 82 10.42 -6.01 -4.78
C ASP A 82 9.68 -4.73 -4.33
N LEU A 83 8.86 -4.85 -3.29
CA LEU A 83 7.88 -3.85 -2.91
C LEU A 83 7.83 -3.71 -1.39
N ARG A 84 8.12 -2.50 -0.90
CA ARG A 84 8.05 -2.17 0.53
C ARG A 84 6.79 -1.39 0.84
N ILE A 85 6.20 -1.65 2.00
CA ILE A 85 5.15 -0.81 2.57
C ILE A 85 5.83 0.15 3.54
N MET A 86 5.59 1.45 3.41
CA MET A 86 6.17 2.45 4.29
C MET A 86 5.10 3.45 4.71
N GLU A 87 5.11 3.83 5.98
CA GLU A 87 4.26 4.92 6.47
C GLU A 87 4.81 6.28 6.00
N LEU A 88 3.92 7.26 5.81
CA LEU A 88 4.31 8.60 5.35
C LEU A 88 5.40 9.23 6.24
N SER A 89 5.29 9.04 7.55
CA SER A 89 6.27 9.55 8.53
C SER A 89 7.65 8.94 8.34
N GLU A 90 7.75 7.65 8.00
CA GLU A 90 9.01 6.97 7.74
C GLU A 90 9.68 7.51 6.48
N ILE A 91 8.90 7.71 5.42
CA ILE A 91 9.38 8.25 4.14
C ILE A 91 9.92 9.68 4.35
N ILE A 92 9.17 10.52 5.06
CA ILE A 92 9.56 11.89 5.35
C ILE A 92 10.83 11.90 6.20
N ASN A 93 10.86 11.16 7.31
CA ASN A 93 12.01 11.12 8.22
C ASN A 93 13.29 10.62 7.52
N ALA A 94 13.18 9.63 6.62
CA ALA A 94 14.30 9.12 5.84
C ALA A 94 14.90 10.14 4.85
N ARG A 95 14.24 11.29 4.64
CA ARG A 95 14.62 12.33 3.67
C ARG A 95 14.75 13.73 4.29
N MET A 96 14.68 13.84 5.62
CA MET A 96 14.86 15.10 6.36
C MET A 96 16.33 15.40 6.73
N MET A 97 17.29 14.67 6.14
CA MET A 97 18.73 14.88 6.26
C MET A 97 19.36 15.03 4.87
#